data_AF-A0A925CUL4-F1
#
_entry.id   AF-A0A925CUL4-F1
#
_cell.length_a   1.000
_cell.length_b   1.000
_cell.length_c   1.000
_cell.angle_alpha   90.00
_cell.angle_beta   90.00
_cell.angle_gamma   90.00
#
_symmetry.space_group_name_H-M   'P 1'
#
loop_
_entity.id
_entity.type
_entity.pdbx_description
1 polymer ?
#
loop_
_entity_poly.entity_id
_entity_poly.type
_entity_poly.pdbx_seq_one_letter_code
_entity_poly.pdbx_strand_id
1 'polypeptide(L)'
;MKHFLCTIVAFIFLAPVLLAQRTPVTKKTIDTTKAQTIKLSPPNTAVRRTATPATSAIDANALLPDIKLVSFTIKYVSSQEMNGELRHSYEIAYLLKNEGNVAVSADSIGMQGFISYQTPVAATSPACGALINQTSGLILAPGATHKGLYRCTSPVDKLNNPVYILYVDYPNLVRELNEQNNKLQLPITF
;
A
#
# COMPACT_ATOMS: atom_id res chain seq x y z
N MET A 1 49.03 -35.76 8.13
CA MET A 1 49.81 -34.52 8.35
C MET A 1 50.06 -33.84 7.02
N LYS A 2 49.34 -32.77 6.71
CA LYS A 2 49.67 -31.79 5.66
C LYS A 2 48.80 -30.56 5.93
N HIS A 3 49.45 -29.52 6.42
CA HIS A 3 48.89 -28.21 6.74
C HIS A 3 48.49 -27.49 5.45
N PHE A 4 47.33 -26.83 5.44
CA PHE A 4 47.03 -25.81 4.44
C PHE A 4 46.60 -24.51 5.11
N LEU A 5 47.16 -23.46 4.53
CA LEU A 5 47.40 -22.12 5.04
C LEU A 5 46.10 -21.33 5.25
N CYS A 6 46.03 -20.67 6.40
CA CYS A 6 45.03 -19.68 6.74
C CYS A 6 45.47 -18.32 6.19
N THR A 7 44.73 -17.75 5.24
CA THR A 7 44.95 -16.39 4.74
C THR A 7 43.76 -15.52 5.19
N ILE A 8 43.97 -14.77 6.27
CA ILE A 8 43.03 -13.76 6.76
C ILE A 8 43.25 -12.48 5.95
N VAL A 9 42.30 -12.13 5.10
CA VAL A 9 42.26 -10.83 4.41
C VAL A 9 41.42 -9.89 5.27
N ALA A 10 42.08 -8.96 5.95
CA ALA A 10 41.44 -7.88 6.70
C ALA A 10 41.02 -6.77 5.73
N PHE A 11 39.71 -6.63 5.48
CA PHE A 11 39.15 -5.46 4.80
C PHE A 11 38.84 -4.36 5.82
N ILE A 12 39.60 -3.27 5.74
CA ILE A 12 39.39 -2.04 6.50
C ILE A 12 38.19 -1.31 5.89
N PHE A 13 37.10 -1.19 6.66
CA PHE A 13 35.96 -0.35 6.32
C PHE A 13 36.30 1.13 6.59
N LEU A 14 36.30 1.95 5.54
CA LEU A 14 36.31 3.40 5.65
C LEU A 14 34.91 3.92 5.31
N ALA A 15 34.13 4.27 6.34
CA ALA A 15 32.81 4.88 6.16
C ALA A 15 32.96 6.43 6.15
N PRO A 16 32.43 7.14 5.13
CA PRO A 16 32.30 8.58 5.22
C PRO A 16 31.10 8.95 6.10
N VAL A 17 31.36 9.68 7.18
CA VAL A 17 30.35 10.35 8.01
C VAL A 17 29.79 11.52 7.20
N LEU A 18 28.57 11.37 6.67
CA LEU A 18 27.83 12.48 6.07
C LEU A 18 27.10 13.24 7.19
N LEU A 19 27.57 14.44 7.49
CA LEU A 19 26.88 15.40 8.36
C LEU A 19 25.57 15.84 7.70
N ALA A 20 24.43 15.45 8.26
CA ALA A 20 23.13 16.01 7.90
C ALA A 20 23.02 17.45 8.47
N GLN A 21 23.10 18.46 7.61
CA GLN A 21 22.76 19.84 7.98
C GLN A 21 21.25 19.95 8.19
N ARG A 22 20.83 20.29 9.42
CA ARG A 22 19.46 20.71 9.72
C ARG A 22 19.23 22.12 9.19
N THR A 23 18.35 22.27 8.22
CA THR A 23 17.81 23.59 7.84
C THR A 23 16.81 24.06 8.92
N PRO A 24 16.85 25.35 9.31
CA PRO A 24 15.92 25.90 10.28
C PRO A 24 14.52 26.07 9.66
N VAL A 25 13.49 25.56 10.36
CA VAL A 25 12.09 25.79 10.03
C VAL A 25 11.68 27.17 10.56
N THR A 26 11.36 28.09 9.65
CA THR A 26 10.78 29.38 9.99
C THR A 26 9.32 29.19 10.42
N LYS A 27 9.02 29.32 11.72
CA LYS A 27 7.64 29.38 12.21
C LYS A 27 7.05 30.74 11.84
N LYS A 28 6.02 30.74 10.99
CA LYS A 28 5.18 31.91 10.74
C LYS A 28 4.15 32.02 11.87
N THR A 29 4.41 32.90 12.82
CA THR A 29 3.44 33.30 13.85
C THR A 29 2.31 34.09 13.18
N ILE A 30 1.08 33.60 13.29
CA ILE A 30 -0.13 34.36 12.91
C ILE A 30 -0.55 35.16 14.15
N ASP A 31 -0.31 36.46 14.11
CA ASP A 31 -0.77 37.41 15.11
C ASP A 31 -2.28 37.60 14.96
N THR A 32 -3.04 37.04 15.91
CA THR A 32 -4.51 37.04 15.89
C THR A 32 -5.01 38.18 16.78
N THR A 33 -4.71 39.42 16.41
CA THR A 33 -5.18 40.58 17.20
C THR A 33 -5.50 41.81 16.35
N LYS A 34 -6.46 41.69 15.42
CA LYS A 34 -7.26 42.83 14.94
C LYS A 34 -8.71 42.40 14.70
N ALA A 35 -9.55 42.59 15.71
CA ALA A 35 -10.99 42.59 15.54
C ALA A 35 -11.39 43.82 14.72
N GLN A 36 -11.87 43.60 13.49
CA GLN A 36 -12.54 44.63 12.69
C GLN A 36 -14.02 44.66 13.10
N THR A 37 -14.43 45.75 13.72
CA THR A 37 -15.83 46.05 14.03
C THR A 37 -16.58 46.38 12.74
N ILE A 38 -17.40 45.47 12.23
CA ILE A 38 -18.32 45.74 11.13
C ILE A 38 -19.56 46.42 11.70
N LYS A 39 -19.83 47.65 11.25
CA LYS A 39 -21.03 48.43 11.58
C LYS A 39 -22.21 47.88 10.76
N LEU A 40 -23.14 47.18 11.40
CA LEU A 40 -24.39 46.72 10.79
C LEU A 40 -25.47 47.80 10.89
N SER A 41 -26.12 48.10 9.76
CA SER A 41 -27.30 48.97 9.68
C SER A 41 -28.59 48.22 10.06
N PRO A 42 -29.67 48.91 10.48
CA PRO A 42 -30.87 48.29 11.08
C PRO A 42 -31.73 47.48 10.10
N PRO A 43 -32.65 46.63 10.63
CA PRO A 43 -33.25 45.52 9.91
C PRO A 43 -34.44 45.97 9.05
N ASN A 44 -34.49 45.47 7.82
CA ASN A 44 -35.66 45.64 6.96
C ASN A 44 -36.56 44.40 7.01
N THR A 45 -37.86 44.68 7.02
CA THR A 45 -39.00 43.84 7.36
C THR A 45 -39.15 42.55 6.51
N ALA A 46 -39.41 41.45 7.23
CA ALA A 46 -40.11 40.21 6.89
C ALA A 46 -40.10 39.70 5.42
N VAL A 47 -39.36 38.60 5.21
CA VAL A 47 -39.82 37.51 4.34
C VAL A 47 -39.74 36.21 5.15
N ARG A 48 -40.89 35.72 5.62
CA ARG A 48 -41.04 34.40 6.23
C ARG A 48 -40.82 33.34 5.15
N ARG A 49 -39.58 32.89 4.98
CA ARG A 49 -39.27 31.59 4.35
C ARG A 49 -39.17 30.54 5.44
N THR A 50 -40.28 29.86 5.71
CA THR A 50 -40.22 28.51 6.28
C THR A 50 -39.76 27.57 5.18
N ALA A 51 -38.45 27.46 5.01
CA ALA A 51 -37.83 26.34 4.34
C ALA A 51 -36.94 25.66 5.37
N THR A 52 -37.46 24.62 6.01
CA THR A 52 -36.65 23.63 6.71
C THR A 52 -35.61 23.15 5.69
N PRO A 53 -34.29 23.26 5.95
CA PRO A 53 -33.31 22.66 5.06
C PRO A 53 -33.59 21.16 5.11
N ALA A 54 -33.99 20.58 3.98
CA ALA A 54 -33.94 19.14 3.85
C ALA A 54 -32.47 18.76 3.98
N THR A 55 -32.06 18.26 5.14
CA THR A 55 -30.86 17.44 5.27
C THR A 55 -31.12 16.20 4.43
N SER A 56 -30.84 16.30 3.13
CA SER A 56 -30.65 15.13 2.28
C SER A 56 -29.61 14.29 3.00
N ALA A 57 -30.01 13.11 3.48
CA ALA A 57 -29.08 12.15 4.02
C ALA A 57 -28.00 11.94 2.95
N ILE A 58 -26.77 12.35 3.24
CA ILE A 58 -25.65 12.03 2.37
C ILE A 58 -25.60 10.51 2.37
N ASP A 59 -25.74 9.90 1.18
CA ASP A 59 -25.57 8.46 1.02
C ASP A 59 -24.23 8.08 1.66
N ALA A 60 -24.26 7.23 2.67
CA ALA A 60 -23.07 6.83 3.42
C ALA A 60 -22.03 6.18 2.51
N ASN A 61 -22.44 5.67 1.34
CA ASN A 61 -21.56 5.11 0.33
C ASN A 61 -20.95 6.17 -0.60
N ALA A 62 -21.53 7.37 -0.71
CA ALA A 62 -20.96 8.44 -1.52
C ALA A 62 -19.59 8.92 -1.02
N LEU A 63 -19.17 8.52 0.19
CA LEU A 63 -17.95 8.96 0.87
C LEU A 63 -16.96 7.81 1.18
N LEU A 64 -16.99 6.72 0.43
CA LEU A 64 -16.04 5.61 0.61
C LEU A 64 -15.01 5.53 -0.53
N PRO A 65 -13.76 5.13 -0.24
CA PRO A 65 -12.79 4.71 -1.26
C PRO A 65 -13.20 3.36 -1.88
N ASP A 66 -12.56 2.98 -2.97
CA ASP A 66 -12.71 1.65 -3.61
C ASP A 66 -11.37 1.24 -4.20
N ILE A 67 -10.56 0.50 -3.44
CA ILE A 67 -9.19 0.14 -3.75
C ILE A 67 -9.16 -1.20 -4.44
N LYS A 68 -8.96 -1.10 -5.75
CA LYS A 68 -8.97 -2.25 -6.64
C LYS A 68 -7.57 -2.62 -7.10
N LEU A 69 -7.32 -3.92 -7.11
CA LEU A 69 -6.21 -4.47 -7.86
C LEU A 69 -6.62 -4.58 -9.34
N VAL A 70 -6.08 -3.71 -10.18
CA VAL A 70 -6.43 -3.65 -11.62
C VAL A 70 -5.73 -4.77 -12.37
N SER A 71 -4.45 -4.97 -12.08
CA SER A 71 -3.65 -6.06 -12.62
C SER A 71 -2.43 -6.33 -11.75
N PHE A 72 -1.87 -7.52 -11.88
CA PHE A 72 -0.52 -7.80 -11.46
C PHE A 72 0.15 -8.76 -12.44
N THR A 73 1.46 -8.87 -12.38
CA THR A 73 2.24 -9.88 -13.07
C THR A 73 3.14 -10.58 -12.06
N ILE A 74 3.46 -11.84 -12.35
CA ILE A 74 4.45 -12.61 -11.60
C ILE A 74 5.53 -13.06 -12.57
N LYS A 75 6.78 -12.75 -12.25
CA LYS A 75 7.95 -13.16 -13.03
C LYS A 75 8.87 -13.98 -12.14
N TYR A 76 9.10 -15.23 -12.53
CA TYR A 76 10.13 -16.06 -11.89
C TYR A 76 11.53 -15.46 -12.11
N VAL A 77 12.34 -15.45 -11.05
CA VAL A 77 13.68 -14.86 -11.05
C VAL A 77 14.75 -15.94 -10.86
N SER A 78 14.66 -16.71 -9.79
CA SER A 78 15.67 -17.72 -9.44
C SER A 78 15.13 -18.77 -8.46
N SER A 79 15.91 -19.84 -8.28
CA SER A 79 15.72 -20.79 -7.19
C SER A 79 16.95 -20.82 -6.31
N GLN A 80 16.75 -20.99 -5.01
CA GLN A 80 17.83 -21.12 -4.04
C GLN A 80 17.40 -22.08 -2.94
N GLU A 81 18.32 -22.95 -2.53
CA GLU A 81 18.13 -23.77 -1.33
C GLU A 81 18.45 -22.93 -0.09
N MET A 82 17.50 -22.82 0.83
CA MET A 82 17.70 -22.13 2.10
C MET A 82 17.26 -23.05 3.24
N ASN A 83 18.18 -23.36 4.15
CA ASN A 83 17.94 -24.25 5.29
C ASN A 83 17.38 -25.63 4.88
N GLY A 84 17.83 -26.18 3.76
CA GLY A 84 17.36 -27.48 3.24
C GLY A 84 16.03 -27.44 2.49
N GLU A 85 15.45 -26.26 2.26
CA GLU A 85 14.20 -26.08 1.52
C GLU A 85 14.46 -25.30 0.22
N LEU A 86 13.98 -25.83 -0.91
CA LEU A 86 14.05 -25.13 -2.19
C LEU A 86 13.04 -23.97 -2.19
N ARG A 87 13.55 -22.75 -2.36
CA ARG A 87 12.73 -21.55 -2.44
C ARG A 87 12.87 -20.89 -3.79
N HIS A 88 11.78 -20.30 -4.24
CA HIS A 88 11.69 -19.63 -5.52
C HIS A 88 11.50 -18.13 -5.31
N SER A 89 12.29 -17.37 -6.05
CA SER A 89 12.24 -15.91 -6.04
C SER A 89 11.43 -15.42 -7.22
N TYR A 90 10.54 -14.47 -6.95
CA TYR A 90 9.64 -13.85 -7.91
C TYR A 90 9.72 -12.34 -7.82
N GLU A 91 9.46 -11.70 -8.95
CA GLU A 91 9.21 -10.27 -9.05
C GLU A 91 7.72 -10.08 -9.36
N ILE A 92 7.05 -9.30 -8.52
CA ILE A 92 5.62 -9.05 -8.60
C ILE A 92 5.45 -7.56 -8.89
N ALA A 93 4.93 -7.25 -10.08
CA ALA A 93 4.56 -5.89 -10.46
C ALA A 93 3.04 -5.76 -10.44
N TYR A 94 2.53 -4.64 -9.95
CA TYR A 94 1.09 -4.45 -9.75
C TYR A 94 0.63 -3.05 -10.16
N LEU A 95 -0.66 -2.95 -10.45
CA LEU A 95 -1.39 -1.71 -10.70
C LEU A 95 -2.63 -1.67 -9.80
N LEU A 96 -2.69 -0.66 -8.95
CA LEU A 96 -3.82 -0.34 -8.11
C LEU A 96 -4.57 0.86 -8.66
N LYS A 97 -5.85 0.95 -8.31
CA LYS A 97 -6.67 2.13 -8.58
C LYS A 97 -7.64 2.35 -7.43
N ASN A 98 -7.82 3.61 -7.04
CA ASN A 98 -8.96 4.00 -6.23
C ASN A 98 -10.12 4.37 -7.18
N GLU A 99 -11.11 3.50 -7.34
CA GLU A 99 -12.33 3.75 -8.12
C GLU A 99 -13.44 4.44 -7.29
N GLY A 100 -13.17 4.70 -6.01
CA GLY A 100 -14.12 5.32 -5.09
C GLY A 100 -14.06 6.84 -5.11
N ASN A 101 -14.84 7.45 -4.21
CA ASN A 101 -15.07 8.89 -4.19
C ASN A 101 -14.24 9.65 -3.16
N VAL A 102 -13.51 8.93 -2.30
CA VAL A 102 -12.70 9.51 -1.22
C VAL A 102 -11.24 9.09 -1.34
N ALA A 103 -10.34 10.03 -1.05
CA ALA A 103 -8.92 9.78 -1.02
C ALA A 103 -8.55 8.93 0.20
N VAL A 104 -7.60 8.02 0.03
CA VAL A 104 -7.09 7.17 1.12
C VAL A 104 -5.58 7.33 1.26
N SER A 105 -5.06 7.24 2.49
CA SER A 105 -3.63 7.17 2.70
C SER A 105 -3.12 5.79 2.29
N ALA A 106 -2.15 5.74 1.38
CA ALA A 106 -1.54 4.49 0.98
C ALA A 106 -0.78 3.80 2.13
N ASP A 107 -0.46 4.54 3.20
CA ASP A 107 0.18 4.00 4.41
C ASP A 107 -0.78 3.08 5.20
N SER A 108 -2.09 3.20 4.98
CA SER A 108 -3.10 2.33 5.59
C SER A 108 -3.42 1.07 4.78
N ILE A 109 -2.83 0.93 3.58
CA ILE A 109 -3.18 -0.14 2.65
C ILE A 109 -2.00 -1.12 2.56
N GLY A 110 -2.22 -2.34 3.07
CA GLY A 110 -1.27 -3.44 2.97
C GLY A 110 -1.59 -4.36 1.78
N MET A 111 -0.56 -4.92 1.14
CA MET A 111 -0.75 -6.06 0.23
C MET A 111 -0.26 -7.35 0.87
N GLN A 112 -1.01 -8.42 0.68
CA GLN A 112 -0.65 -9.75 1.13
C GLN A 112 -0.81 -10.75 -0.02
N GLY A 113 0.26 -11.48 -0.31
CA GLY A 113 0.24 -12.59 -1.24
C GLY A 113 0.04 -13.93 -0.56
N PHE A 114 -0.58 -14.86 -1.27
CA PHE A 114 -0.72 -16.25 -0.89
C PHE A 114 -0.37 -17.15 -2.07
N ILE A 115 0.15 -18.33 -1.77
CA ILE A 115 0.29 -19.40 -2.76
C ILE A 115 -0.77 -20.43 -2.47
N SER A 116 -1.54 -20.77 -3.50
CA SER A 116 -2.61 -21.76 -3.42
C SER A 116 -2.36 -22.89 -4.39
N TYR A 117 -2.68 -24.09 -3.93
CA TYR A 117 -2.71 -25.33 -4.71
C TYR A 117 -4.15 -25.85 -4.74
N GLN A 118 -4.55 -26.43 -5.86
CA GLN A 118 -5.83 -27.16 -5.95
C GLN A 118 -5.61 -28.68 -5.95
N THR A 119 -4.44 -29.14 -6.36
CA THR A 119 -4.09 -30.56 -6.49
C THR A 119 -2.70 -30.79 -5.89
N PRO A 120 -2.43 -31.96 -5.29
CA PRO A 120 -3.37 -33.06 -5.01
C PRO A 120 -4.32 -32.76 -3.84
N VAL A 121 -3.98 -31.80 -2.98
CA VAL A 121 -4.79 -31.35 -1.84
C VAL A 121 -4.86 -29.83 -1.88
N ALA A 122 -6.06 -29.28 -1.68
CA ALA A 122 -6.23 -27.85 -1.60
C ALA A 122 -5.49 -27.30 -0.37
N ALA A 123 -4.54 -26.41 -0.62
CA ALA A 123 -3.75 -25.77 0.42
C ALA A 123 -3.46 -24.33 0.02
N THR A 124 -3.53 -23.43 0.99
CA THR A 124 -3.16 -22.03 0.83
C THR A 124 -2.21 -21.65 1.95
N SER A 125 -1.05 -21.11 1.59
CA SER A 125 -0.05 -20.66 2.54
C SER A 125 0.24 -19.16 2.33
N PRO A 126 0.53 -18.42 3.41
CA PRO A 126 0.99 -17.05 3.27
C PRO A 126 2.30 -17.02 2.50
N ALA A 127 2.36 -16.16 1.49
CA ALA A 127 3.57 -15.81 0.80
C ALA A 127 4.09 -14.47 1.33
N CYS A 128 4.95 -13.82 0.56
CA CYS A 128 5.29 -12.42 0.76
C CYS A 128 4.09 -11.49 0.52
N GLY A 129 4.15 -10.32 1.13
CA GLY A 129 3.34 -9.16 0.81
C GLY A 129 4.23 -7.93 0.70
N ALA A 130 3.63 -6.76 0.49
CA ALA A 130 4.35 -5.50 0.50
C ALA A 130 3.45 -4.37 0.97
N LEU A 131 4.05 -3.33 1.53
CA LEU A 131 3.38 -2.04 1.66
C LEU A 131 3.37 -1.37 0.29
N ILE A 132 2.25 -0.74 -0.06
CA ILE A 132 2.14 0.02 -1.31
C ILE A 132 3.08 1.22 -1.29
N ASN A 133 3.37 1.72 -0.10
CA ASN A 133 4.26 2.83 0.11
C ASN A 133 5.32 2.49 1.15
N GLN A 134 6.59 2.74 0.81
CA GLN A 134 7.72 2.59 1.72
C GLN A 134 8.12 3.93 2.37
N THR A 135 7.57 5.05 1.89
CA THR A 135 7.88 6.40 2.37
C THR A 135 6.61 7.17 2.67
N SER A 136 6.28 7.39 3.94
CA SER A 136 5.02 7.98 4.42
C SER A 136 4.50 9.17 3.60
N GLY A 137 3.18 9.28 3.48
CA GLY A 137 2.50 10.47 2.95
C GLY A 137 1.96 10.36 1.52
N LEU A 138 2.01 9.18 0.90
CA LEU A 138 1.31 8.95 -0.36
C LEU A 138 -0.19 8.90 -0.12
N ILE A 139 -0.94 9.72 -0.85
CA ILE A 139 -2.41 9.71 -0.88
C ILE A 139 -2.87 9.18 -2.23
N LEU A 140 -3.74 8.17 -2.23
CA LEU A 140 -4.40 7.66 -3.43
C LEU A 140 -5.75 8.36 -3.58
N ALA A 141 -5.74 9.47 -4.32
CA ALA A 141 -6.93 10.26 -4.61
C ALA A 141 -7.98 9.46 -5.43
N PRO A 142 -9.26 9.89 -5.43
CA PRO A 142 -10.29 9.33 -6.31
C PRO A 142 -9.84 9.27 -7.78
N GLY A 143 -10.00 8.11 -8.41
CA GLY A 143 -9.58 7.85 -9.79
C GLY A 143 -8.07 7.68 -9.99
N ALA A 144 -7.24 7.92 -8.98
CA ALA A 144 -5.80 7.80 -9.09
C ALA A 144 -5.38 6.33 -9.21
N THR A 145 -4.27 6.11 -9.92
CA THR A 145 -3.63 4.81 -10.03
C THR A 145 -2.27 4.82 -9.36
N HIS A 146 -1.85 3.67 -8.87
CA HIS A 146 -0.51 3.50 -8.32
C HIS A 146 0.10 2.21 -8.86
N LYS A 147 1.36 2.30 -9.28
CA LYS A 147 2.15 1.17 -9.77
C LYS A 147 3.28 0.91 -8.81
N GLY A 148 3.54 -0.36 -8.54
CA GLY A 148 4.69 -0.76 -7.74
C GLY A 148 5.22 -2.12 -8.13
N LEU A 149 6.31 -2.48 -7.49
CA LEU A 149 7.04 -3.72 -7.70
C LEU A 149 7.70 -4.15 -6.40
N TYR A 150 7.64 -5.44 -6.11
CA TYR A 150 8.39 -6.03 -5.01
C TYR A 150 8.91 -7.42 -5.37
N ARG A 151 9.90 -7.88 -4.61
CA ARG A 151 10.43 -9.23 -4.72
C ARG A 151 9.93 -10.11 -3.59
N CYS A 152 9.70 -11.36 -3.95
CA CYS A 152 9.16 -12.38 -3.10
C CYS A 152 10.07 -13.58 -3.12
N THR A 153 10.31 -14.22 -1.98
CA THR A 153 10.93 -15.54 -1.93
C THR A 153 10.08 -16.46 -1.07
N SER A 154 9.57 -17.54 -1.66
CA SER A 154 8.68 -18.47 -0.97
C SER A 154 8.99 -19.91 -1.39
N PRO A 155 8.81 -20.91 -0.51
CA PRO A 155 8.76 -22.29 -0.95
C PRO A 155 7.53 -22.46 -1.85
N VAL A 156 7.73 -23.06 -3.03
CA VAL A 156 6.64 -23.38 -3.96
C VAL A 156 6.91 -24.72 -4.60
N ASP A 157 5.98 -25.66 -4.44
CA ASP A 157 5.99 -26.89 -5.21
C ASP A 157 5.56 -26.63 -6.65
N LYS A 158 6.52 -26.68 -7.59
CA LYS A 158 6.26 -26.44 -9.02
C LYS A 158 5.40 -27.54 -9.66
N LEU A 159 5.38 -28.75 -9.09
CA LEU A 159 4.71 -29.91 -9.68
C LEU A 159 3.19 -29.86 -9.53
N ASN A 160 2.69 -28.99 -8.65
CA ASN A 160 1.29 -28.96 -8.22
C ASN A 160 0.52 -27.74 -8.74
N ASN A 161 0.92 -27.18 -9.89
CA ASN A 161 0.26 -26.06 -10.57
C ASN A 161 -0.09 -24.89 -9.63
N PRO A 162 0.91 -24.29 -8.96
CA PRO A 162 0.68 -23.24 -7.99
C PRO A 162 0.03 -21.99 -8.61
N VAL A 163 -0.88 -21.38 -7.85
CA VAL A 163 -1.50 -20.07 -8.15
C VAL A 163 -1.05 -19.07 -7.10
N TYR A 164 -0.65 -17.88 -7.54
CA TYR A 164 -0.41 -16.75 -6.65
C TYR A 164 -1.69 -15.92 -6.53
N ILE A 165 -2.13 -15.65 -5.32
CA ILE A 165 -3.28 -14.80 -5.00
C ILE A 165 -2.74 -13.55 -4.34
N LEU A 166 -3.05 -12.37 -4.89
CA LEU A 166 -2.65 -11.09 -4.32
C LEU A 166 -3.90 -10.35 -3.83
N TYR A 167 -3.86 -10.00 -2.54
CA TYR A 167 -4.83 -9.10 -1.92
C TYR A 167 -4.21 -7.72 -1.76
N VAL A 168 -5.00 -6.68 -2.01
CA VAL A 168 -4.78 -5.32 -1.56
C VAL A 168 -5.75 -5.01 -0.42
N ASP A 169 -5.34 -4.12 0.48
CA ASP A 169 -6.03 -3.84 1.73
C ASP A 169 -6.33 -5.11 2.55
N TYR A 170 -5.37 -6.02 2.72
CA TYR A 170 -5.57 -7.19 3.58
C TYR A 170 -5.21 -6.84 5.05
N PRO A 171 -6.03 -7.18 6.07
CA PRO A 171 -7.27 -7.96 6.07
C PRO A 171 -8.57 -7.11 6.09
N ASN A 172 -8.68 -6.12 5.22
CA ASN A 172 -9.74 -5.10 5.10
C ASN A 172 -9.64 -4.03 6.18
N LEU A 173 -8.54 -3.26 6.16
CA LEU A 173 -8.27 -2.20 7.15
C LEU A 173 -8.96 -0.89 6.76
N VAL A 174 -9.22 -0.70 5.48
CA VAL A 174 -9.96 0.43 4.93
C VAL A 174 -11.35 -0.06 4.59
N ARG A 175 -12.39 0.65 5.06
CA ARG A 175 -13.76 0.35 4.64
C ARG A 175 -13.98 0.88 3.23
N GLU A 176 -14.38 0.01 2.32
CA GLU A 176 -14.51 0.34 0.90
C GLU A 176 -15.95 0.21 0.37
N LEU A 177 -16.18 0.73 -0.84
CA LEU A 177 -17.43 0.50 -1.58
C LEU A 177 -17.62 -0.98 -1.94
N ASN A 178 -16.54 -1.67 -2.31
CA ASN A 178 -16.59 -3.05 -2.75
C ASN A 178 -15.38 -3.87 -2.27
N GLU A 179 -15.56 -4.55 -1.14
CA GLU A 179 -14.58 -5.46 -0.54
C GLU A 179 -14.23 -6.71 -1.39
N GLN A 180 -14.83 -6.89 -2.58
CA GLN A 180 -14.61 -8.06 -3.43
C GLN A 180 -13.65 -7.80 -4.61
N ASN A 181 -13.30 -6.54 -4.91
CA ASN A 181 -12.43 -6.18 -6.03
C ASN A 181 -10.95 -5.99 -5.63
N ASN A 182 -10.64 -6.22 -4.35
CA ASN A 182 -9.32 -6.06 -3.76
C ASN A 182 -8.43 -7.30 -3.91
N LYS A 183 -8.83 -8.28 -4.74
CA LYS A 183 -8.08 -9.52 -4.96
C LYS A 183 -7.99 -9.90 -6.43
N LEU A 184 -6.84 -10.43 -6.84
CA LEU A 184 -6.66 -11.12 -8.11
C LEU A 184 -5.79 -12.37 -7.89
N GLN A 185 -5.84 -13.30 -8.85
CA GLN A 185 -5.02 -14.51 -8.82
C GLN A 185 -4.46 -14.83 -10.21
N LEU A 186 -3.25 -15.38 -10.26
CA LEU A 186 -2.58 -15.79 -11.48
C LEU A 186 -1.78 -17.09 -11.26
N PRO A 187 -1.72 -17.98 -12.26
CA PRO A 187 -0.80 -19.12 -12.22
C PRO A 187 0.65 -18.66 -12.09
N ILE A 188 1.45 -19.39 -11.32
CA ILE A 188 2.89 -19.17 -11.25
C ILE A 188 3.56 -19.98 -12.35
N THR A 189 4.26 -19.29 -13.25
CA THR A 189 5.09 -19.91 -14.28
C THR A 189 6.56 -19.84 -13.88
N PHE A 190 7.34 -20.85 -14.29
CA PHE A 190 8.73 -21.07 -13.85
C PHE A 190 9.68 -21.21 -15.04
#